data_AF-A0A3M1DAA1-F1
#
_entry.id   AF-A0A3M1DAA1-F1
#
_cell.length_a   1.000
_cell.length_b   1.000
_cell.length_c   1.000
_cell.angle_alpha   90.00
_cell.angle_beta   90.00
_cell.angle_gamma   90.00
#
_symmetry.space_group_name_H-M   'P 1'
#
loop_
_entity.id
_entity.type
_entity.pdbx_description
1 polymer ?
#
loop_
_entity_poly.entity_id
_entity_poly.type
_entity_poly.pdbx_seq_one_letter_code
_entity_poly.pdbx_strand_id
1 'polypeptide(L)'
;MWYHTRCMAPRGVTVGIIVFAAFLGGLAGGTLALAVAQQGSAATSRLEDRIQAIEETAANFSHEMTALKEELAQATNRSRELLERAITRNKSEDERLVEAVAKVAPTVVSIVATKEVPRLRVEYVNPFGNDPFFRDFGIRIPVYRQEGTVRQKVGAGTGFIVSRTGVILTNRHVVADPQASYVALLSDGSQVPLRVLYRDPKWDLAVARVEGEQGAPYPTAPLGIATTLRLGDRVAVIGNALGEYSNSVTTGIISGLNRRVVAHDASGNAVELTGVIQTDAAINPGNSGGPMINLNGEVIGIATATVLGSENIGFAIPIDEARAVLQRLFRGEFVPGQI
;
A
#
# COMPACT_ATOMS: atom_id res chain seq x y z
N MET A 1 -26.09 12.29 -28.68
CA MET A 1 -27.29 11.45 -28.47
C MET A 1 -27.84 11.83 -27.09
N TRP A 2 -28.60 12.92 -26.96
CA TRP A 2 -30.08 12.97 -26.96
C TRP A 2 -30.66 11.84 -26.09
N TYR A 3 -31.31 12.09 -24.94
CA TYR A 3 -32.55 12.86 -24.79
C TYR A 3 -32.72 13.50 -23.40
N HIS A 4 -33.25 14.72 -23.39
CA HIS A 4 -34.00 15.33 -22.28
C HIS A 4 -35.41 14.74 -22.23
N THR A 5 -35.93 14.45 -21.03
CA THR A 5 -37.37 14.24 -20.82
C THR A 5 -37.87 15.20 -19.76
N ARG A 6 -38.60 16.23 -20.22
CA ARG A 6 -39.46 17.10 -19.40
C ARG A 6 -40.74 16.34 -19.06
N CYS A 7 -41.22 16.42 -17.81
CA CYS A 7 -42.58 16.05 -17.46
C CYS A 7 -43.30 17.21 -16.76
N MET A 8 -44.25 17.75 -17.54
CA MET A 8 -45.54 18.39 -17.23
C MET A 8 -45.79 19.10 -15.89
N ALA A 9 -46.12 20.39 -16.04
CA ALA A 9 -46.76 21.29 -15.09
C ALA A 9 -48.31 21.07 -15.05
N PRO A 10 -49.06 21.74 -14.15
CA PRO A 10 -50.28 21.22 -13.53
C PRO A 10 -51.55 21.45 -14.36
N ARG A 11 -52.52 20.53 -14.24
CA ARG A 11 -53.88 20.73 -14.76
C ARG A 11 -54.71 21.50 -13.73
N GLY A 12 -54.99 22.75 -14.07
CA GLY A 12 -56.02 23.56 -13.42
C GLY A 12 -57.40 22.96 -13.65
N VAL A 13 -58.19 22.86 -12.59
CA VAL A 13 -59.62 22.55 -12.65
C VAL A 13 -60.35 23.88 -12.67
N THR A 14 -60.79 24.29 -13.86
CA THR A 14 -61.64 25.46 -14.09
C THR A 14 -63.05 25.13 -13.59
N VAL A 15 -63.43 25.63 -12.41
CA VAL A 15 -64.82 25.57 -11.94
C VAL A 15 -65.58 26.72 -12.60
N GLY A 16 -66.30 26.40 -13.68
CA GLY A 16 -67.22 27.32 -14.33
C GLY A 16 -68.47 27.51 -13.49
N ILE A 17 -68.62 28.69 -12.88
CA ILE A 17 -69.87 29.13 -12.23
C ILE A 17 -70.76 29.71 -13.32
N ILE A 18 -71.83 28.99 -13.68
CA ILE A 18 -72.90 29.49 -14.56
C ILE A 18 -73.76 30.45 -13.72
N VAL A 19 -73.71 31.75 -14.06
CA VAL A 19 -74.65 32.75 -13.56
C VAL A 19 -75.80 32.85 -14.58
N PHE A 20 -76.98 32.32 -14.23
CA PHE A 20 -78.22 32.60 -14.95
C PHE A 20 -79.12 33.43 -14.04
N ALA A 21 -79.23 34.73 -14.34
CA ALA A 21 -80.16 35.64 -13.69
C ALA A 21 -81.27 36.00 -14.68
N ALA A 22 -82.52 35.65 -14.37
CA ALA A 22 -83.70 36.30 -14.92
C ALA A 22 -84.77 36.39 -13.82
N PHE A 23 -85.12 37.64 -13.55
CA PHE A 23 -86.03 38.17 -12.52
C PHE A 23 -87.44 37.58 -12.54
N LEU A 24 -88.03 37.38 -11.36
CA LEU A 24 -89.32 37.96 -10.91
C LEU A 24 -89.64 37.54 -9.46
N GLY A 25 -89.85 38.51 -8.57
CA GLY A 25 -90.62 38.31 -7.33
C GLY A 25 -89.84 38.30 -5.99
N GLY A 26 -89.64 39.50 -5.42
CA GLY A 26 -89.94 39.82 -4.02
C GLY A 26 -89.32 39.00 -2.87
N LEU A 27 -88.31 39.59 -2.22
CA LEU A 27 -87.99 39.54 -0.78
C LEU A 27 -87.68 38.21 -0.06
N ALA A 28 -87.94 37.03 -0.64
CA ALA A 28 -87.57 35.73 -0.03
C ALA A 28 -86.30 35.08 -0.62
N GLY A 29 -85.90 35.47 -1.84
CA GLY A 29 -84.74 34.88 -2.52
C GLY A 29 -83.38 35.37 -2.01
N GLY A 30 -83.30 36.60 -1.49
CA GLY A 30 -82.05 37.19 -0.99
C GLY A 30 -81.53 36.52 0.28
N THR A 31 -82.42 36.11 1.19
CA THR A 31 -82.04 35.41 2.43
C THR A 31 -81.72 33.93 2.19
N LEU A 32 -82.43 33.27 1.27
CA LEU A 32 -82.17 31.87 0.92
C LEU A 32 -80.85 31.71 0.14
N ALA A 33 -80.55 32.62 -0.80
CA ALA A 33 -79.28 32.62 -1.52
C ALA A 33 -78.09 32.93 -0.59
N LEU A 34 -78.26 33.83 0.38
CA LEU A 34 -77.23 34.13 1.38
C LEU A 34 -77.02 32.98 2.36
N ALA A 35 -78.09 32.30 2.81
CA ALA A 35 -78.01 31.15 3.71
C ALA A 35 -77.39 29.92 3.02
N VAL A 36 -77.71 29.66 1.76
CA VAL A 36 -77.10 28.59 0.96
C VAL A 36 -75.63 28.91 0.64
N ALA A 37 -75.29 30.18 0.35
CA ALA A 37 -73.90 30.60 0.19
C ALA A 37 -73.09 30.53 1.50
N GLN A 38 -73.70 30.88 2.64
CA GLN A 38 -73.08 30.75 3.97
C GLN A 38 -72.92 29.28 4.39
N GLN A 39 -73.89 28.41 4.10
CA GLN A 39 -73.75 26.96 4.33
C GLN A 39 -72.69 26.34 3.40
N GLY A 40 -72.62 26.77 2.14
CA GLY A 40 -71.58 26.36 1.20
C GLY A 40 -70.18 26.76 1.66
N SER A 41 -70.02 28.02 2.10
CA SER A 41 -68.77 28.56 2.66
C SER A 41 -68.32 27.84 3.94
N ALA A 42 -69.25 27.49 4.82
CA ALA A 42 -68.94 26.74 6.05
C ALA A 42 -68.65 25.26 5.77
N ALA A 43 -69.22 24.68 4.71
CA ALA A 43 -68.91 23.33 4.27
C ALA A 43 -67.54 23.25 3.59
N THR A 44 -67.15 24.26 2.80
CA THR A 44 -65.82 24.36 2.19
C THR A 44 -64.73 24.58 3.22
N SER A 45 -64.95 25.44 4.23
CA SER A 45 -63.96 25.66 5.30
C SER A 45 -63.69 24.39 6.11
N ARG A 46 -64.75 23.63 6.44
CA ARG A 46 -64.60 22.32 7.12
C ARG A 46 -63.89 21.28 6.27
N LEU A 47 -63.98 21.38 4.95
CA LEU A 47 -63.27 20.49 4.04
C LEU A 47 -61.78 20.87 3.96
N GLU A 48 -61.48 22.16 3.91
CA GLU A 48 -60.12 22.71 3.96
C GLU A 48 -59.42 22.34 5.28
N ASP A 49 -60.08 22.50 6.42
CA ASP A 49 -59.54 22.11 7.74
C ASP A 49 -59.20 20.61 7.78
N ARG A 50 -60.04 19.75 7.18
CA ARG A 50 -59.80 18.30 7.09
C ARG A 50 -58.66 17.95 6.14
N ILE A 51 -58.51 18.68 5.03
CA ILE A 51 -57.40 18.50 4.08
C ILE A 51 -56.09 18.87 4.77
N GLN A 52 -56.06 20.01 5.47
CA GLN A 52 -54.87 20.46 6.21
C GLN A 52 -54.48 19.45 7.31
N ALA A 53 -55.46 18.91 8.05
CA ALA A 53 -55.19 17.87 9.04
C ALA A 53 -54.63 16.57 8.41
N ILE A 54 -55.08 16.20 7.21
CA ILE A 54 -54.55 15.05 6.47
C ILE A 54 -53.13 15.34 5.97
N GLU A 55 -52.85 16.55 5.48
CA GLU A 55 -51.51 16.97 5.05
C GLU A 55 -50.51 16.98 6.21
N GLU A 56 -50.89 17.49 7.37
CA GLU A 56 -50.08 17.43 8.59
C GLU A 56 -49.82 15.98 9.02
N THR A 57 -50.84 15.12 8.95
CA THR A 57 -50.69 13.69 9.26
C THR A 57 -49.74 13.01 8.27
N ALA A 58 -49.84 13.34 6.97
CA ALA A 58 -48.97 12.81 5.93
C ALA A 58 -47.52 13.31 6.09
N ALA A 59 -47.33 14.57 6.49
CA ALA A 59 -46.02 15.13 6.78
C ALA A 59 -45.37 14.44 7.99
N ASN A 60 -46.12 14.24 9.08
CA ASN A 60 -45.66 13.51 10.26
C ASN A 60 -45.26 12.07 9.90
N PHE A 61 -46.08 11.37 9.12
CA PHE A 61 -45.78 10.02 8.67
C PHE A 61 -44.52 9.96 7.79
N SER A 62 -44.33 10.94 6.90
CA SER A 62 -43.12 11.06 6.08
C SER A 62 -41.86 11.28 6.94
N HIS A 63 -41.97 12.09 7.99
CA HIS A 63 -40.87 12.31 8.94
C HIS A 63 -40.52 11.03 9.70
N GLU A 64 -41.52 10.32 10.24
CA GLU A 64 -41.32 9.03 10.92
C GLU A 64 -40.68 7.98 10.00
N MET A 65 -41.14 7.90 8.75
CA MET A 65 -40.57 6.97 7.76
C MET A 65 -39.12 7.30 7.41
N THR A 66 -38.72 8.56 7.47
CA THR A 66 -37.34 8.99 7.24
C THR A 66 -36.46 8.63 8.44
N ALA A 67 -36.92 8.86 9.66
CA ALA A 67 -36.23 8.46 10.88
C ALA A 67 -36.04 6.93 10.93
N LEU A 68 -37.07 6.15 10.60
CA LEU A 68 -36.98 4.69 10.51
C LEU A 68 -35.97 4.20 9.46
N LYS A 69 -35.85 4.90 8.32
CA LYS A 69 -34.83 4.57 7.31
C LYS A 69 -33.41 4.83 7.83
N GLU A 70 -33.20 5.92 8.57
CA GLU A 70 -31.91 6.21 9.19
C GLU A 70 -31.56 5.20 10.27
N GLU A 71 -32.50 4.83 11.14
CA GLU A 71 -32.30 3.77 12.14
C GLU A 71 -31.97 2.43 11.50
N LEU A 72 -32.67 2.05 10.42
CA LEU A 72 -32.38 0.83 9.67
C LEU A 72 -30.97 0.86 9.05
N ALA A 73 -30.55 2.00 8.49
CA ALA A 73 -29.21 2.17 7.95
C ALA A 73 -28.13 2.04 9.05
N GLN A 74 -28.38 2.65 10.21
CA GLN A 74 -27.48 2.55 11.37
C GLN A 74 -27.41 1.12 11.91
N ALA A 75 -28.55 0.44 12.05
CA ALA A 75 -28.63 -0.96 12.50
C ALA A 75 -27.91 -1.91 11.54
N THR A 76 -28.02 -1.65 10.23
CA THR A 76 -27.32 -2.43 9.19
C THR A 76 -25.80 -2.23 9.27
N ASN A 77 -25.33 -0.99 9.42
CA ASN A 77 -23.91 -0.70 9.57
C ASN A 77 -23.34 -1.31 10.86
N ARG A 78 -24.06 -1.20 11.97
CA ARG A 78 -23.66 -1.82 13.25
C ARG A 78 -23.59 -3.35 13.14
N SER A 79 -24.56 -3.97 12.46
CA SER A 79 -24.56 -5.42 12.23
C SER A 79 -23.38 -5.86 11.37
N ARG A 80 -23.05 -5.11 10.30
CA ARG A 80 -21.87 -5.36 9.46
C ARG A 80 -20.57 -5.28 10.26
N GLU A 81 -20.41 -4.22 11.07
CA GLU A 81 -19.24 -4.03 11.92
C GLU A 81 -19.09 -5.16 12.95
N LEU A 82 -20.19 -5.58 13.57
CA LEU A 82 -20.18 -6.73 14.50
C LEU A 82 -19.81 -8.04 13.79
N LEU A 83 -20.27 -8.23 12.56
CA LEU A 83 -19.91 -9.39 11.74
C LEU A 83 -18.42 -9.39 11.36
N GLU A 84 -17.87 -8.26 10.92
CA GLU A 84 -16.45 -8.13 10.62
C GLU A 84 -15.58 -8.41 11.86
N ARG A 85 -15.99 -7.89 13.02
CA ARG A 85 -15.33 -8.17 14.30
C ARG A 85 -15.43 -9.65 14.68
N ALA A 86 -16.57 -10.31 14.44
CA ALA A 86 -16.78 -11.72 14.72
C ALA A 86 -15.94 -12.61 13.79
N ILE A 87 -15.92 -12.31 12.49
CA ILE A 87 -15.08 -13.01 11.49
C ILE A 87 -13.61 -12.85 11.85
N THR A 88 -13.15 -11.64 12.15
CA THR A 88 -11.74 -11.38 12.53
C THR A 88 -11.36 -12.10 13.83
N ARG A 89 -12.27 -12.19 14.79
CA ARG A 89 -12.06 -12.88 16.06
C ARG A 89 -12.03 -14.42 15.90
N ASN A 90 -12.69 -14.95 14.87
CA ASN A 90 -12.81 -16.39 14.65
C ASN A 90 -11.82 -16.94 13.60
N LYS A 91 -11.08 -16.06 12.90
CA LYS A 91 -9.99 -16.50 12.02
C LYS A 91 -8.88 -17.12 12.85
N SER A 92 -8.39 -18.26 12.37
CA SER A 92 -7.19 -18.87 12.94
C SER A 92 -5.98 -17.95 12.72
N GLU A 93 -4.95 -18.12 13.53
CA GLU A 93 -3.70 -17.39 13.37
C GLU A 93 -3.08 -17.59 11.97
N ASP A 94 -3.17 -18.80 11.44
CA ASP A 94 -2.65 -19.15 10.12
C ASP A 94 -3.44 -18.46 9.00
N GLU A 95 -4.77 -18.36 9.10
CA GLU A 95 -5.57 -17.59 8.13
C GLU A 95 -5.19 -16.11 8.12
N ARG A 96 -5.01 -15.50 9.30
CA ARG A 96 -4.57 -14.11 9.42
C ARG A 96 -3.19 -13.90 8.81
N LEU A 97 -2.29 -14.85 9.02
CA LEU A 97 -0.96 -14.84 8.44
C LEU A 97 -1.00 -14.92 6.91
N VAL A 98 -1.81 -15.82 6.35
CA VAL A 98 -1.98 -15.95 4.88
C VAL A 98 -2.53 -14.64 4.29
N GLU A 99 -3.52 -14.03 4.92
CA GLU A 99 -4.07 -12.74 4.48
C GLU A 99 -3.05 -11.60 4.60
N ALA A 100 -2.28 -11.56 5.69
CA ALA A 100 -1.22 -10.58 5.89
C ALA A 100 -0.14 -10.68 4.78
N VAL A 101 0.27 -11.91 4.45
CA VAL A 101 1.23 -12.17 3.36
C VAL A 101 0.64 -11.77 2.01
N ALA A 102 -0.60 -12.18 1.70
CA ALA A 102 -1.26 -11.84 0.43
C ALA A 102 -1.42 -10.33 0.24
N LYS A 103 -1.63 -9.59 1.33
CA LYS A 103 -1.71 -8.11 1.33
C LYS A 103 -0.36 -7.45 1.01
N VAL A 104 0.75 -8.00 1.49
CA VAL A 104 2.08 -7.35 1.38
C VAL A 104 2.90 -7.87 0.21
N ALA A 105 2.78 -9.15 -0.17
CA ALA A 105 3.57 -9.77 -1.23
C ALA A 105 3.58 -8.99 -2.58
N PRO A 106 2.45 -8.39 -3.05
CA PRO A 106 2.47 -7.60 -4.28
C PRO A 106 3.40 -6.37 -4.25
N THR A 107 3.73 -5.88 -3.06
CA THR A 107 4.57 -4.71 -2.82
C THR A 107 6.06 -5.06 -2.80
N VAL A 108 6.41 -6.34 -2.70
CA VAL A 108 7.77 -6.84 -2.57
C VAL A 108 8.41 -6.95 -3.95
N VAL A 109 9.67 -6.50 -4.06
CA VAL A 109 10.41 -6.43 -5.32
C VAL A 109 11.77 -7.12 -5.20
N SER A 110 12.24 -7.73 -6.28
CA SER A 110 13.64 -8.16 -6.40
C SER A 110 14.47 -6.97 -6.84
N ILE A 111 15.54 -6.63 -6.12
CA ILE A 111 16.50 -5.61 -6.55
C ILE A 111 17.70 -6.33 -7.15
N VAL A 112 18.01 -6.04 -8.41
CA VAL A 112 19.12 -6.65 -9.14
C VAL A 112 20.16 -5.59 -9.49
N ALA A 113 21.40 -5.84 -9.11
CA ALA A 113 22.55 -4.99 -9.44
C ALA A 113 23.29 -5.57 -10.66
N THR A 114 23.53 -4.72 -11.66
CA THR A 114 24.30 -5.06 -12.87
C THR A 114 25.47 -4.12 -13.05
N LYS A 115 26.61 -4.66 -13.51
CA LYS A 115 27.82 -3.90 -13.83
C LYS A 115 28.47 -4.41 -15.10
N GLU A 116 29.14 -3.51 -15.80
CA GLU A 116 30.13 -3.84 -16.82
C GLU A 116 31.39 -4.34 -16.12
N VAL A 117 31.68 -5.64 -16.21
CA VAL A 117 32.89 -6.23 -15.63
C VAL A 117 33.94 -6.49 -16.72
N PRO A 118 35.24 -6.29 -16.44
CA PRO A 118 36.31 -6.61 -17.38
C PRO A 118 36.27 -8.08 -17.80
N ARG A 119 36.24 -8.33 -19.11
CA ARG A 119 36.41 -9.69 -19.63
C ARG A 119 37.91 -9.98 -19.70
N LEU A 120 38.42 -10.81 -18.80
CA LEU A 120 39.84 -11.16 -18.76
C LEU A 120 40.12 -12.37 -19.64
N ARG A 121 41.06 -12.24 -20.58
CA ARG A 121 41.65 -13.34 -21.33
C ARG A 121 42.98 -13.71 -20.68
N VAL A 122 43.20 -15.01 -20.47
CA VAL A 122 44.50 -15.52 -20.05
C VAL A 122 45.35 -15.72 -21.30
N GLU A 123 46.43 -14.96 -21.41
CA GLU A 123 47.47 -15.16 -22.41
C GLU A 123 48.72 -15.72 -21.74
N TYR A 124 49.28 -16.78 -22.31
CA TYR A 124 50.52 -17.36 -21.83
C TYR A 124 51.69 -16.71 -22.57
N VAL A 125 52.44 -15.84 -21.88
CA VAL A 125 53.58 -15.13 -22.47
C VAL A 125 54.90 -15.66 -21.90
N ASN A 126 55.95 -15.56 -22.69
CA ASN A 126 57.30 -15.84 -22.22
C ASN A 126 57.79 -14.63 -21.39
N PRO A 127 58.11 -14.80 -20.09
CA PRO A 127 58.57 -13.69 -19.26
C PRO A 127 59.94 -13.15 -19.69
N PHE A 128 60.70 -13.91 -20.47
CA PHE A 128 62.03 -13.54 -20.97
C PHE A 128 62.01 -12.87 -22.35
N GLY A 129 60.83 -12.67 -22.95
CA GLY A 129 60.71 -12.02 -24.25
C GLY A 129 61.58 -12.66 -25.34
N ASN A 130 62.40 -11.84 -26.02
CA ASN A 130 63.33 -12.27 -27.06
C ASN A 130 64.77 -12.47 -26.55
N ASP A 131 64.96 -12.69 -25.24
CA ASP A 131 66.28 -12.89 -24.66
C ASP A 131 67.03 -14.06 -25.36
N PRO A 132 68.26 -13.82 -25.89
CA PRO A 132 69.00 -14.83 -26.66
C PRO A 132 69.36 -16.09 -25.86
N PHE A 133 69.42 -16.00 -24.53
CA PHE A 133 69.77 -17.11 -23.65
C PHE A 133 68.53 -17.82 -23.13
N PHE A 134 67.48 -17.07 -22.72
CA PHE A 134 66.37 -17.64 -21.96
C PHE A 134 65.07 -17.87 -22.76
N ARG A 135 64.96 -17.42 -24.02
CA ARG A 135 63.72 -17.55 -24.81
C ARG A 135 63.27 -19.00 -25.06
N ASP A 136 64.22 -19.94 -25.14
CA ASP A 136 63.95 -21.34 -25.51
C ASP A 136 63.68 -22.25 -24.30
N PHE A 137 63.70 -21.70 -23.07
CA PHE A 137 63.44 -22.44 -21.83
C PHE A 137 61.99 -22.92 -21.68
N GLY A 138 61.09 -22.54 -22.60
CA GLY A 138 59.71 -23.02 -22.64
C GLY A 138 58.82 -22.53 -21.49
N ILE A 139 59.34 -21.67 -20.61
CA ILE A 139 58.60 -21.10 -19.48
C ILE A 139 57.55 -20.13 -20.02
N ARG A 140 56.28 -20.39 -19.70
CA ARG A 140 55.16 -19.52 -20.02
C ARG A 140 54.41 -19.19 -18.75
N ILE A 141 54.23 -17.89 -18.48
CA ILE A 141 53.46 -17.42 -17.34
C ILE A 141 52.09 -16.93 -17.82
N PRO A 142 51.02 -17.18 -17.05
CA PRO A 142 49.71 -16.62 -17.36
C PRO A 142 49.73 -15.11 -17.09
N VAL A 143 49.36 -14.33 -18.10
CA VAL A 143 49.13 -12.88 -18.01
C VAL A 143 47.67 -12.61 -18.37
N TYR A 144 46.98 -11.91 -17.50
CA TYR A 144 45.58 -11.53 -17.70
C TYR A 144 45.52 -10.22 -18.49
N ARG A 145 44.97 -10.25 -19.70
CA ARG A 145 44.63 -9.03 -20.47
C ARG A 145 43.14 -8.80 -20.47
N GLN A 146 42.74 -7.53 -20.36
CA GLN A 146 41.35 -7.14 -20.49
C GLN A 146 40.95 -7.02 -21.96
N GLU A 147 39.90 -7.74 -22.36
CA GLU A 147 39.31 -7.74 -23.70
C GLU A 147 37.88 -7.20 -23.62
N GLY A 148 37.76 -5.90 -23.33
CA GLY A 148 36.47 -5.22 -23.19
C GLY A 148 35.76 -5.45 -21.84
N THR A 149 34.45 -5.21 -21.83
CA THR A 149 33.57 -5.44 -20.67
C THR A 149 32.35 -6.26 -21.07
N VAL A 150 31.76 -6.96 -20.10
CA VAL A 150 30.47 -7.63 -20.25
C VAL A 150 29.55 -7.19 -19.12
N ARG A 151 28.28 -6.95 -19.44
CA ARG A 151 27.26 -6.68 -18.43
C ARG A 151 26.95 -7.96 -17.65
N GLN A 152 27.32 -7.99 -16.38
CA GLN A 152 27.08 -9.11 -15.49
C GLN A 152 26.22 -8.69 -14.30
N LYS A 153 25.37 -9.61 -13.83
CA LYS A 153 24.69 -9.50 -12.54
C LYS A 153 25.74 -9.65 -11.43
N VAL A 154 25.86 -8.63 -10.59
CA VAL A 154 26.87 -8.58 -9.52
C VAL A 154 26.25 -8.65 -8.12
N GLY A 155 24.93 -8.54 -8.01
CA GLY A 155 24.23 -8.67 -6.73
C GLY A 155 22.72 -8.76 -6.93
N ALA A 156 22.05 -9.28 -5.90
CA ALA A 156 20.60 -9.25 -5.80
C ALA A 156 20.16 -9.21 -4.34
N GLY A 157 18.98 -8.67 -4.09
CA GLY A 157 18.33 -8.68 -2.79
C GLY A 157 16.84 -8.41 -2.92
N THR A 158 16.18 -8.13 -1.81
CA THR A 158 14.75 -7.80 -1.77
C THR A 158 14.56 -6.35 -1.35
N GLY A 159 13.51 -5.71 -1.84
CA GLY A 159 12.97 -4.49 -1.25
C GLY A 159 11.45 -4.53 -1.24
N PHE A 160 10.82 -3.45 -0.77
CA PHE A 160 9.36 -3.31 -0.85
C PHE A 160 8.94 -1.86 -1.05
N ILE A 161 7.86 -1.68 -1.79
CA ILE A 161 7.33 -0.38 -2.18
C ILE A 161 6.48 0.19 -1.04
N VAL A 162 6.76 1.44 -0.64
CA VAL A 162 6.09 2.14 0.48
C VAL A 162 5.32 3.38 0.06
N SER A 163 5.34 3.73 -1.23
CA SER A 163 4.60 4.87 -1.78
C SER A 163 4.07 4.57 -3.16
N ARG A 164 2.90 5.14 -3.50
CA ARG A 164 2.30 5.02 -4.84
C ARG A 164 3.17 5.64 -5.93
N THR A 165 4.13 6.49 -5.56
CA THR A 165 5.14 7.04 -6.47
C THR A 165 6.34 6.11 -6.67
N GLY A 166 6.30 4.90 -6.11
CA GLY A 166 7.32 3.86 -6.33
C GLY A 166 8.57 4.03 -5.47
N VAL A 167 8.44 4.63 -4.28
CA VAL A 167 9.52 4.65 -3.28
C VAL A 167 9.66 3.26 -2.67
N ILE A 168 10.90 2.77 -2.58
CA ILE A 168 11.26 1.44 -2.08
C ILE A 168 12.16 1.57 -0.86
N LEU A 169 11.90 0.74 0.15
CA LEU A 169 12.82 0.46 1.25
C LEU A 169 13.56 -0.86 1.00
N THR A 170 14.83 -0.91 1.36
CA THR A 170 15.72 -2.07 1.29
C THR A 170 16.88 -1.88 2.25
N ASN A 171 17.79 -2.86 2.37
CA ASN A 171 19.06 -2.64 3.04
C ASN A 171 20.07 -1.85 2.20
N ARG A 172 20.98 -1.16 2.88
CA ARG A 172 22.12 -0.48 2.24
C ARG A 172 23.02 -1.48 1.52
N HIS A 173 23.33 -2.62 2.13
CA HIS A 173 24.22 -3.60 1.51
C HIS A 173 23.66 -4.19 0.20
N VAL A 174 22.33 -4.26 0.04
CA VAL A 174 21.67 -4.69 -1.22
C VAL A 174 21.96 -3.71 -2.36
N VAL A 175 22.10 -2.43 -2.03
CA VAL A 175 22.39 -1.35 -2.99
C VAL A 175 23.73 -0.67 -2.73
N ALA A 176 24.72 -1.42 -2.20
CA ALA A 176 25.98 -0.86 -1.69
C ALA A 176 26.79 -0.09 -2.73
N ASP A 177 26.69 -0.50 -3.99
CA ASP A 177 27.59 -0.10 -5.06
C ASP A 177 27.07 1.10 -5.85
N PRO A 178 27.63 2.31 -5.68
CA PRO A 178 27.13 3.50 -6.36
C PRO A 178 27.39 3.48 -7.88
N GLN A 179 28.26 2.58 -8.37
CA GLN A 179 28.59 2.46 -9.80
C GLN A 179 27.78 1.35 -10.49
N ALA A 180 26.95 0.61 -9.75
CA ALA A 180 26.09 -0.40 -10.33
C ALA A 180 24.80 0.23 -10.90
N SER A 181 24.31 -0.35 -12.00
CA SER A 181 22.96 -0.08 -12.49
C SER A 181 21.98 -1.01 -11.80
N TYR A 182 20.92 -0.45 -11.21
CA TYR A 182 19.91 -1.18 -10.46
C TYR A 182 18.59 -1.29 -11.24
N VAL A 183 17.97 -2.46 -11.16
CA VAL A 183 16.64 -2.74 -11.70
C VAL A 183 15.81 -3.40 -10.60
N ALA A 184 14.55 -3.00 -10.47
CA ALA A 184 13.56 -3.69 -9.66
C ALA A 184 12.72 -4.62 -10.55
N LEU A 185 12.63 -5.90 -10.19
CA LEU A 185 11.67 -6.85 -10.72
C LEU A 185 10.44 -6.84 -9.80
N LEU A 186 9.30 -6.40 -10.33
CA LEU A 186 8.05 -6.31 -9.59
C LEU A 186 7.35 -7.67 -9.51
N SER A 187 6.34 -7.75 -8.64
CA SER A 187 5.54 -8.97 -8.42
C SER A 187 4.74 -9.42 -9.65
N ASP A 188 4.47 -8.52 -10.60
CA ASP A 188 3.83 -8.82 -11.88
C ASP A 188 4.82 -9.28 -12.98
N GLY A 189 6.12 -9.37 -12.64
CA GLY A 189 7.20 -9.75 -13.55
C GLY A 189 7.77 -8.59 -14.37
N SER A 190 7.24 -7.37 -14.24
CA SER A 190 7.80 -6.20 -14.91
C SER A 190 9.16 -5.80 -14.33
N GLN A 191 10.03 -5.27 -15.18
CA GLN A 191 11.35 -4.79 -14.80
C GLN A 191 11.42 -3.28 -15.00
N VAL A 192 11.75 -2.55 -13.93
CA VAL A 192 11.83 -1.09 -13.92
C VAL A 192 13.19 -0.64 -13.41
N PRO A 193 13.87 0.31 -14.07
CA PRO A 193 15.11 0.89 -13.55
C PRO A 193 14.89 1.50 -12.16
N LEU A 194 15.92 1.46 -11.32
CA LEU A 194 15.87 1.90 -9.94
C LEU A 194 16.95 2.95 -9.68
N ARG A 195 16.56 4.09 -9.11
CA ARG A 195 17.48 5.10 -8.58
C ARG A 195 17.57 5.00 -7.07
N VAL A 196 18.80 4.87 -6.55
CA VAL A 196 19.02 4.92 -5.10
C VAL A 196 19.04 6.38 -4.65
N LEU A 197 18.18 6.72 -3.70
CA LEU A 197 18.00 8.08 -3.18
C LEU A 197 18.82 8.32 -1.91
N TYR A 198 18.98 7.28 -1.08
CA TYR A 198 19.66 7.37 0.21
C TYR A 198 20.27 6.03 0.63
N ARG A 199 21.41 6.09 1.31
CA ARG A 199 22.09 4.97 1.97
C ARG A 199 22.49 5.40 3.37
N ASP A 200 22.01 4.69 4.37
CA ASP A 200 22.38 4.89 5.77
C ASP A 200 23.52 3.93 6.14
N PRO A 201 24.76 4.43 6.34
CA PRO A 201 25.87 3.58 6.76
C PRO A 201 25.72 3.06 8.19
N LYS A 202 24.90 3.68 9.04
CA LYS A 202 24.74 3.30 10.46
C LYS A 202 23.76 2.15 10.63
N TRP A 203 22.62 2.21 9.94
CA TRP A 203 21.51 1.29 10.16
C TRP A 203 21.35 0.23 9.06
N ASP A 204 22.25 0.19 8.09
CA ASP A 204 22.14 -0.67 6.91
C ASP A 204 20.78 -0.50 6.19
N LEU A 205 20.28 0.74 6.14
CA LEU A 205 19.03 1.10 5.49
C LEU A 205 19.31 1.81 4.17
N ALA A 206 18.51 1.58 3.14
CA ALA A 206 18.52 2.39 1.94
C ALA A 206 17.11 2.70 1.45
N VAL A 207 17.00 3.85 0.78
CA VAL A 207 15.78 4.27 0.09
C VAL A 207 16.10 4.39 -1.38
N ALA A 208 15.24 3.81 -2.21
CA ALA A 208 15.33 3.88 -3.64
C ALA A 208 13.98 4.27 -4.26
N ARG A 209 13.96 4.54 -5.55
CA ARG A 209 12.74 4.84 -6.30
C ARG A 209 12.84 4.27 -7.70
N VAL A 210 11.76 3.64 -8.15
CA VAL A 210 11.64 3.19 -9.54
C VAL A 210 11.58 4.39 -10.49
N GLU A 211 12.22 4.27 -11.66
CA GLU A 211 12.19 5.27 -12.72
C GLU A 211 11.14 4.87 -13.78
N GLY A 212 10.36 5.82 -14.29
CA GLY A 212 9.31 5.56 -15.28
C GLY A 212 8.19 6.61 -15.28
N GLU A 213 7.19 6.44 -16.16
CA GLU A 213 6.07 7.37 -16.29
C GLU A 213 5.40 7.62 -14.94
N GLN A 214 5.38 8.89 -14.55
CA GLN A 214 4.72 9.33 -13.33
C GLN A 214 3.21 9.16 -13.50
N GLY A 215 2.61 8.18 -12.81
CA GLY A 215 1.15 8.05 -12.81
C GLY A 215 0.57 6.67 -12.53
N ALA A 216 1.33 5.58 -12.75
CA ALA A 216 0.84 4.24 -12.39
C ALA A 216 0.96 4.05 -10.86
N PRO A 217 -0.15 3.79 -10.14
CA PRO A 217 -0.09 3.61 -8.70
C PRO A 217 0.57 2.26 -8.38
N TYR A 218 1.78 2.29 -7.85
CA TYR A 218 2.44 1.08 -7.35
C TYR A 218 1.73 0.56 -6.09
N PRO A 219 1.64 -0.77 -5.89
CA PRO A 219 1.14 -1.34 -4.65
C PRO A 219 2.04 -0.93 -3.48
N THR A 220 1.45 -0.54 -2.35
CA THR A 220 2.19 0.01 -1.20
C THR A 220 2.05 -0.85 0.04
N ALA A 221 3.17 -1.16 0.69
CA ALA A 221 3.20 -1.86 1.96
C ALA A 221 2.71 -0.95 3.10
N PRO A 222 1.70 -1.37 3.88
CA PRO A 222 1.33 -0.66 5.10
C PRO A 222 2.46 -0.73 6.12
N LEU A 223 2.80 0.39 6.75
CA LEU A 223 3.84 0.43 7.78
C LEU A 223 3.23 0.44 9.18
N GLY A 224 3.56 -0.58 9.98
CA GLY A 224 3.16 -0.71 11.38
C GLY A 224 4.07 0.06 12.34
N ILE A 225 4.02 -0.28 13.61
CA ILE A 225 4.80 0.37 14.67
C ILE A 225 5.65 -0.70 15.36
N ALA A 226 6.97 -0.52 15.39
CA ALA A 226 7.87 -1.51 16.00
C ALA A 226 7.98 -1.34 17.52
N THR A 227 7.67 -0.15 18.06
CA THR A 227 7.69 0.10 19.52
C THR A 227 6.59 -0.62 20.30
N THR A 228 5.55 -1.13 19.62
CA THR A 228 4.45 -1.89 20.26
C THR A 228 4.68 -3.39 20.26
N LEU A 229 5.80 -3.86 19.71
CA LEU A 229 6.10 -5.29 19.57
C LEU A 229 6.39 -5.94 20.92
N ARG A 230 6.02 -7.22 21.03
CA ARG A 230 6.26 -8.05 22.21
C ARG A 230 6.95 -9.35 21.81
N LEU A 231 7.68 -9.93 22.76
CA LEU A 231 8.23 -11.27 22.59
C LEU A 231 7.09 -12.28 22.35
N GLY A 232 7.28 -13.17 21.38
CA GLY A 232 6.28 -14.16 20.99
C GLY A 232 5.27 -13.69 19.94
N ASP A 233 5.24 -12.40 19.56
CA ASP A 233 4.37 -11.95 18.46
C ASP A 233 4.76 -12.69 17.17
N ARG A 234 3.78 -13.33 16.51
CA ARG A 234 3.93 -14.06 15.24
C ARG A 234 4.24 -13.10 14.10
N VAL A 235 5.22 -13.45 13.28
CA VAL A 235 5.71 -12.64 12.16
C VAL A 235 5.95 -13.47 10.90
N ALA A 236 5.97 -12.80 9.76
CA ALA A 236 6.48 -13.34 8.50
C ALA A 236 7.53 -12.42 7.89
N VAL A 237 8.51 -12.98 7.21
CA VAL A 237 9.48 -12.28 6.37
C VAL A 237 9.23 -12.70 4.93
N ILE A 238 9.11 -11.72 4.04
CA ILE A 238 8.85 -11.96 2.62
C ILE A 238 10.09 -11.54 1.82
N GLY A 239 10.60 -12.45 1.01
CA GLY A 239 11.77 -12.28 0.15
C GLY A 239 11.46 -12.54 -1.32
N ASN A 240 12.24 -11.92 -2.21
CA ASN A 240 12.14 -12.16 -3.65
C ASN A 240 13.50 -12.07 -4.36
N ALA A 241 14.63 -12.40 -3.71
CA ALA A 241 15.91 -12.31 -4.42
C ALA A 241 16.03 -13.41 -5.48
N LEU A 242 16.54 -13.02 -6.65
CA LEU A 242 16.87 -13.84 -7.82
C LEU A 242 15.72 -14.16 -8.80
N GLY A 243 14.45 -13.94 -8.46
CA GLY A 243 13.32 -14.21 -9.36
C GLY A 243 13.10 -15.69 -9.74
N GLU A 244 14.04 -16.56 -9.38
CA GLU A 244 14.02 -18.01 -9.60
C GLU A 244 13.12 -18.73 -8.57
N TYR A 245 12.99 -18.15 -7.37
CA TYR A 245 11.99 -18.50 -6.36
C TYR A 245 11.18 -17.25 -6.04
N SER A 246 10.10 -17.04 -6.79
CA SER A 246 9.20 -15.89 -6.59
C SER A 246 8.55 -15.95 -5.21
N ASN A 247 8.73 -14.90 -4.40
CA ASN A 247 8.05 -14.67 -3.11
C ASN A 247 8.25 -15.77 -2.05
N SER A 248 9.50 -15.98 -1.61
CA SER A 248 9.79 -16.83 -0.45
C SER A 248 9.24 -16.21 0.84
N VAL A 249 8.44 -16.98 1.58
CA VAL A 249 7.86 -16.55 2.86
C VAL A 249 8.40 -17.45 3.95
N THR A 250 8.94 -16.84 5.01
CA THR A 250 9.40 -17.54 6.21
C THR A 250 8.67 -16.97 7.41
N THR A 251 8.30 -17.83 8.35
CA THR A 251 7.46 -17.44 9.49
C THR A 251 8.18 -17.73 10.79
N GLY A 252 7.89 -16.96 11.82
CA GLY A 252 8.47 -17.13 13.14
C GLY A 252 7.76 -16.25 14.16
N ILE A 253 8.47 -15.95 15.24
CA ILE A 253 8.07 -15.04 16.29
C ILE A 253 9.17 -13.99 16.53
N ILE A 254 8.82 -12.96 17.29
CA ILE A 254 9.81 -12.05 17.87
C ILE A 254 10.47 -12.73 19.07
N SER A 255 11.76 -13.01 18.94
CA SER A 255 12.57 -13.70 19.96
C SER A 255 13.39 -12.74 20.83
N GLY A 256 13.49 -11.46 20.42
CA GLY A 256 14.23 -10.44 21.14
C GLY A 256 13.98 -9.05 20.58
N LEU A 257 14.11 -8.03 21.42
CA LEU A 257 13.97 -6.62 21.05
C LEU A 257 15.21 -5.85 21.47
N ASN A 258 15.51 -4.75 20.77
CA ASN A 258 16.59 -3.83 21.09
C ASN A 258 17.98 -4.53 21.22
N ARG A 259 18.28 -5.44 20.31
CA ARG A 259 19.56 -6.17 20.32
C ARG A 259 20.68 -5.31 19.74
N ARG A 260 21.89 -5.63 20.15
CA ARG A 260 23.14 -5.15 19.55
C ARG A 260 23.85 -6.34 18.95
N VAL A 261 24.19 -6.26 17.67
CA VAL A 261 24.79 -7.35 16.91
C VAL A 261 25.89 -6.81 16.02
N VAL A 262 26.95 -7.60 15.84
CA VAL A 262 27.98 -7.33 14.85
C VAL A 262 27.72 -8.28 13.68
N ALA A 263 27.29 -7.71 12.57
CA ALA A 263 27.13 -8.41 11.30
C ALA A 263 28.35 -8.17 10.41
N HIS A 264 28.52 -8.98 9.38
CA HIS A 264 29.53 -8.76 8.35
C HIS A 264 28.86 -8.51 7.01
N ASP A 265 29.31 -7.50 6.28
CA ASP A 265 28.86 -7.29 4.90
C ASP A 265 29.52 -8.31 3.94
N ALA A 266 29.09 -8.31 2.68
CA ALA A 266 29.64 -9.20 1.66
C ALA A 266 31.14 -9.01 1.37
N SER A 267 31.73 -7.89 1.82
CA SER A 267 33.17 -7.60 1.72
C SER A 267 33.93 -7.98 2.99
N GLY A 268 33.25 -8.55 3.99
CA GLY A 268 33.81 -8.96 5.28
C GLY A 268 33.91 -7.84 6.33
N ASN A 269 33.46 -6.62 6.03
CA ASN A 269 33.52 -5.52 6.99
C ASN A 269 32.50 -5.73 8.10
N ALA A 270 32.93 -5.54 9.35
CA ALA A 270 32.04 -5.57 10.49
C ALA A 270 31.13 -4.33 10.50
N VAL A 271 29.82 -4.57 10.63
CA VAL A 271 28.78 -3.55 10.80
C VAL A 271 28.08 -3.81 12.13
N GLU A 272 28.20 -2.86 13.05
CA GLU A 272 27.47 -2.92 14.32
C GLU A 272 26.05 -2.37 14.12
N LEU A 273 25.06 -3.25 14.27
CA LEU A 273 23.66 -2.87 14.30
C LEU A 273 23.17 -2.84 15.75
N THR A 274 22.51 -1.76 16.12
CA THR A 274 21.90 -1.58 17.45
C THR A 274 20.37 -1.52 17.33
N GLY A 275 19.62 -1.65 18.42
CA GLY A 275 18.16 -1.51 18.34
C GLY A 275 17.41 -2.57 17.50
N VAL A 276 18.08 -3.60 16.98
CA VAL A 276 17.46 -4.54 16.03
C VAL A 276 16.47 -5.49 16.73
N ILE A 277 15.47 -5.91 15.97
CA ILE A 277 14.51 -6.94 16.35
C ILE A 277 15.14 -8.29 16.04
N GLN A 278 15.07 -9.23 16.97
CA GLN A 278 15.49 -10.62 16.76
C GLN A 278 14.26 -11.49 16.48
N THR A 279 14.37 -12.38 15.51
CA THR A 279 13.33 -13.35 15.15
C THR A 279 13.96 -14.72 14.85
N ASP A 280 13.16 -15.77 15.01
CA ASP A 280 13.48 -17.12 14.55
C ASP A 280 12.96 -17.41 13.13
N ALA A 281 12.24 -16.46 12.50
CA ALA A 281 11.95 -16.53 11.08
C ALA A 281 13.26 -16.54 10.29
N ALA A 282 13.41 -17.46 9.35
CA ALA A 282 14.65 -17.61 8.60
C ALA A 282 14.98 -16.34 7.79
N ILE A 283 16.20 -15.83 7.96
CA ILE A 283 16.73 -14.68 7.20
C ILE A 283 17.96 -15.12 6.43
N ASN A 284 17.94 -14.90 5.11
CA ASN A 284 18.93 -15.36 4.16
C ASN A 284 19.19 -14.27 3.09
N PRO A 285 20.26 -14.37 2.28
CA PRO A 285 20.51 -13.46 1.16
C PRO A 285 19.31 -13.29 0.18
N GLY A 286 18.35 -14.23 0.22
CA GLY A 286 17.10 -14.22 -0.53
C GLY A 286 16.01 -13.25 -0.05
N ASN A 287 15.95 -12.96 1.24
CA ASN A 287 14.91 -12.10 1.84
C ASN A 287 15.48 -10.88 2.59
N SER A 288 16.81 -10.73 2.59
CA SER A 288 17.49 -9.51 3.04
C SER A 288 16.99 -8.29 2.26
N GLY A 289 16.65 -7.23 2.98
CA GLY A 289 15.99 -6.00 2.53
C GLY A 289 14.46 -6.12 2.40
N GLY A 290 13.90 -7.32 2.55
CA GLY A 290 12.47 -7.58 2.49
C GLY A 290 11.71 -7.21 3.77
N PRO A 291 10.38 -7.06 3.69
CA PRO A 291 9.57 -6.68 4.83
C PRO A 291 9.39 -7.85 5.82
N MET A 292 9.55 -7.55 7.10
CA MET A 292 9.05 -8.36 8.21
C MET A 292 7.70 -7.80 8.67
N ILE A 293 6.65 -8.61 8.65
CA ILE A 293 5.26 -8.20 8.84
C ILE A 293 4.61 -8.87 10.05
N ASN A 294 3.65 -8.17 10.65
CA ASN A 294 2.75 -8.72 11.67
C ASN A 294 1.51 -9.38 11.02
N LEU A 295 0.66 -10.00 11.85
CA LEU A 295 -0.59 -10.65 11.42
C LEU A 295 -1.67 -9.69 10.86
N ASN A 296 -1.46 -8.38 10.88
CA ASN A 296 -2.34 -7.39 10.26
C ASN A 296 -1.86 -7.01 8.83
N GLY A 297 -0.76 -7.60 8.37
CA GLY A 297 -0.12 -7.27 7.10
C GLY A 297 0.47 -5.86 7.13
N GLU A 298 1.09 -5.50 8.25
CA GLU A 298 1.81 -4.25 8.42
C GLU A 298 3.31 -4.57 8.59
N VAL A 299 4.15 -3.85 7.87
CA VAL A 299 5.61 -3.97 7.99
C VAL A 299 6.05 -3.39 9.33
N ILE A 300 6.69 -4.22 10.14
CA ILE A 300 7.21 -3.88 11.48
C ILE A 300 8.75 -3.89 11.51
N GLY A 301 9.40 -4.45 10.50
CA GLY A 301 10.84 -4.34 10.32
C GLY A 301 11.32 -4.69 8.91
N ILE A 302 12.62 -4.56 8.70
CA ILE A 302 13.31 -4.84 7.43
C ILE A 302 14.35 -5.92 7.72
N ALA A 303 14.18 -7.12 7.16
CA ALA A 303 15.10 -8.23 7.36
C ALA A 303 16.50 -7.85 6.86
N THR A 304 17.56 -8.07 7.65
CA THR A 304 18.92 -7.56 7.32
C THR A 304 20.02 -8.60 7.49
N ALA A 305 20.05 -9.31 8.62
CA ALA A 305 21.23 -10.07 9.02
C ALA A 305 20.86 -11.37 9.72
N THR A 306 21.83 -12.27 9.76
CA THR A 306 21.83 -13.49 10.56
C THR A 306 23.21 -13.66 11.21
N VAL A 307 23.31 -14.48 12.26
CA VAL A 307 24.60 -14.86 12.84
C VAL A 307 25.15 -16.07 12.10
N LEU A 308 26.36 -15.96 11.56
CA LEU A 308 27.03 -17.10 10.92
C LEU A 308 27.16 -18.26 11.90
N GLY A 309 26.75 -19.46 11.48
CA GLY A 309 26.83 -20.67 12.30
C GLY A 309 25.74 -20.79 13.38
N SER A 310 24.71 -19.95 13.35
CA SER A 310 23.52 -20.11 14.19
C SER A 310 22.29 -20.35 13.33
N GLU A 311 21.48 -21.34 13.69
CA GLU A 311 20.18 -21.58 13.08
C GLU A 311 19.11 -20.77 13.81
N ASN A 312 18.09 -20.29 13.09
CA ASN A 312 16.93 -19.60 13.66
C ASN A 312 17.28 -18.35 14.50
N ILE A 313 18.35 -17.65 14.15
CA ILE A 313 18.69 -16.33 14.70
C ILE A 313 18.82 -15.34 13.54
N GLY A 314 17.73 -14.61 13.30
CA GLY A 314 17.64 -13.53 12.33
C GLY A 314 17.45 -12.18 13.00
N PHE A 315 17.87 -11.12 12.32
CA PHE A 315 17.66 -9.73 12.75
C PHE A 315 16.99 -8.89 11.69
N ALA A 316 16.13 -7.98 12.15
CA ALA A 316 15.44 -6.99 11.34
C ALA A 316 15.62 -5.59 11.93
N ILE A 317 15.79 -4.60 11.06
CA ILE A 317 15.79 -3.17 11.42
C ILE A 317 14.35 -2.77 11.76
N PRO A 318 14.07 -2.13 12.91
CA PRO A 318 12.73 -1.64 13.23
C PRO A 318 12.21 -0.69 12.15
N ILE A 319 10.94 -0.83 11.75
CA ILE A 319 10.38 0.02 10.69
C ILE A 319 10.36 1.51 11.05
N ASP A 320 10.35 1.82 12.36
CA ASP A 320 10.34 3.19 12.87
C ASP A 320 11.60 3.97 12.47
N GLU A 321 12.76 3.31 12.35
CA GLU A 321 14.00 3.92 11.84
C GLU A 321 13.83 4.37 10.39
N ALA A 322 13.22 3.51 9.55
CA ALA A 322 12.94 3.86 8.17
C ALA A 322 11.85 4.92 8.04
N ARG A 323 10.86 4.94 8.95
CA ARG A 323 9.80 5.96 8.97
C ARG A 323 10.38 7.36 9.15
N ALA A 324 11.35 7.54 10.04
CA ALA A 324 12.01 8.83 10.25
C ALA A 324 12.73 9.32 8.98
N VAL A 325 13.43 8.41 8.28
CA VAL A 325 14.10 8.68 7.00
C VAL A 325 13.07 9.04 5.91
N LEU A 326 11.98 8.29 5.78
CA LEU A 326 10.93 8.57 4.81
C LEU A 326 10.27 9.93 5.02
N GLN A 327 10.01 10.31 6.28
CA GLN A 327 9.45 11.64 6.58
C GLN A 327 10.35 12.77 6.11
N ARG A 328 11.66 12.67 6.38
CA ARG A 328 12.65 13.63 5.90
C ARG A 328 12.70 13.65 4.36
N LEU A 329 12.61 12.49 3.71
CA LEU A 329 12.56 12.37 2.24
C LEU A 329 11.36 13.08 1.64
N PHE A 330 10.17 12.87 2.20
CA PHE A 330 8.94 13.49 1.71
C PHE A 330 8.85 14.98 2.00
N ARG A 331 9.59 15.49 3.00
CA ARG A 331 9.78 16.94 3.21
C ARG A 331 10.81 17.58 2.27
N GLY A 332 11.49 16.79 1.43
CA GLY A 332 12.53 17.30 0.53
C GLY A 332 13.85 17.62 1.24
N GLU A 333 14.07 17.12 2.46
CA GLU A 333 15.27 17.36 3.26
C GLU A 333 16.47 16.48 2.86
N PHE A 334 16.35 15.74 1.74
CA PHE A 334 17.44 14.96 1.17
C PHE A 334 17.96 15.63 -0.09
N VAL A 335 19.27 15.88 -0.12
CA VAL A 335 20.00 16.22 -1.34
C VAL A 335 20.49 14.91 -1.95
N PRO A 336 20.02 14.52 -3.16
CA PRO A 336 20.55 13.35 -3.86
C PRO A 336 22.08 13.44 -3.97
N GLY A 337 22.79 12.43 -3.48
CA GLY A 337 24.26 12.36 -3.54
C GLY A 337 25.00 12.95 -2.33
N GLN A 338 24.31 13.48 -1.31
CA GLN A 338 24.90 13.63 0.01
C GLN A 338 24.72 12.32 0.79
N ILE A 339 25.85 11.76 1.24
CA ILE A 339 26.08 10.53 2.02
C ILE A 339 26.49 9.32 1.17
#